data_AF-A0A161YDB4-F1
#
_entry.id   AF-A0A161YDB4-F1
#
_cell.length_a   1.000
_cell.length_b   1.000
_cell.length_c   1.000
_cell.angle_alpha   90.00
_cell.angle_beta   90.00
_cell.angle_gamma   90.00
#
_symmetry.space_group_name_H-M   'P 1'
#
loop_
_entity.id
_entity.type
_entity.pdbx_description
1 polymer ?
#
loop_
_entity_poly.entity_id
_entity_poly.type
_entity_poly.pdbx_seq_one_letter_code
_entity_poly.pdbx_strand_id
1 'polypeptide(L)'
;MSLPWFPPFGQIINLFGIMCEQPQQTTTTTTRAQTTQPSQPTEWPRKRPDAKQNDIDCFGSGRKMSNVRLRNGIDSFCRNIGSEAGVLARGLDGKATGELLGGYKRESIKPFSGGEEISFSFEVLAGCAWTFDLDECTRYFKTPVDSCNCGGENDKQGGYGENNCLKWKTDPNRS
;
A
#
# COMPACT_ATOMS: atom_id res chain seq x y z
N MET A 1 -32.35 -10.96 34.50
CA MET A 1 -32.26 -10.74 35.96
C MET A 1 -31.92 -12.07 36.60
N SER A 2 -30.91 -12.26 37.48
CA SER A 2 -29.76 -11.42 37.86
C SER A 2 -28.68 -12.30 38.53
N LEU A 3 -27.42 -11.83 38.59
CA LEU A 3 -26.33 -12.35 39.46
C LEU A 3 -26.54 -11.84 40.93
N PRO A 4 -25.92 -12.40 42.01
CA PRO A 4 -24.47 -12.61 42.28
C PRO A 4 -24.15 -14.05 42.81
N TRP A 5 -23.09 -14.44 43.58
CA TRP A 5 -22.06 -13.72 44.36
C TRP A 5 -20.74 -14.53 44.62
N PHE A 6 -20.12 -14.36 45.80
CA PHE A 6 -18.77 -14.74 46.32
C PHE A 6 -18.84 -14.83 47.88
N PRO A 7 -17.76 -14.91 48.72
CA PRO A 7 -16.29 -15.11 48.53
C PRO A 7 -15.84 -16.46 49.20
N PRO A 8 -14.99 -16.62 50.27
CA PRO A 8 -13.82 -15.88 50.81
C PRO A 8 -12.59 -16.70 51.38
N PHE A 9 -11.42 -16.04 51.51
CA PHE A 9 -10.20 -16.42 52.31
C PHE A 9 -9.47 -17.76 51.97
N GLY A 10 -8.20 -18.05 52.33
CA GLY A 10 -7.06 -17.35 53.00
C GLY A 10 -5.93 -18.40 53.28
N GLN A 11 -4.65 -18.12 53.63
CA GLN A 11 -3.89 -16.88 53.82
C GLN A 11 -2.38 -17.07 53.41
N ILE A 12 -1.37 -16.88 54.29
CA ILE A 12 0.09 -16.77 53.95
C ILE A 12 1.00 -17.32 55.08
N ILE A 13 2.12 -17.99 54.74
CA ILE A 13 3.38 -18.03 55.55
C ILE A 13 4.61 -17.98 54.60
N ASN A 14 5.65 -17.22 54.94
CA ASN A 14 7.00 -17.23 54.34
C ASN A 14 8.03 -17.77 55.35
N LEU A 15 9.18 -18.31 54.92
CA LEU A 15 10.49 -18.31 55.64
C LEU A 15 11.62 -18.95 54.77
N PHE A 16 12.82 -18.35 54.80
CA PHE A 16 14.16 -18.73 54.29
C PHE A 16 14.42 -20.02 53.47
N GLY A 17 15.04 -19.85 52.29
CA GLY A 17 16.48 -20.19 52.12
C GLY A 17 16.90 -21.39 51.25
N ILE A 18 18.18 -21.33 50.81
CA ILE A 18 19.02 -22.37 50.18
C ILE A 18 18.70 -22.73 48.70
N MET A 19 19.71 -22.53 47.83
CA MET A 19 19.79 -23.15 46.49
C MET A 19 20.38 -24.56 46.59
N CYS A 20 19.87 -25.48 45.76
CA CYS A 20 20.63 -26.61 45.22
C CYS A 20 20.20 -26.83 43.76
N GLU A 21 21.15 -27.16 42.89
CA GLU A 21 20.96 -27.23 41.45
C GLU A 21 20.49 -28.63 41.00
N GLN A 22 19.56 -28.70 40.05
CA GLN A 22 19.12 -29.98 39.46
C GLN A 22 19.94 -30.34 38.20
N PRO A 23 20.30 -31.62 38.00
CA PRO A 23 21.25 -32.03 36.97
C PRO A 23 20.70 -31.89 35.56
N GLN A 24 21.59 -31.54 34.62
CA GLN A 24 21.29 -31.43 33.19
C GLN A 24 20.86 -32.78 32.59
N GLN A 25 19.76 -32.80 31.83
CA GLN A 25 19.42 -33.90 30.94
C GLN A 25 19.87 -33.58 29.51
N THR A 26 20.86 -34.32 29.01
CA THR A 26 21.40 -34.16 27.66
C THR A 26 20.44 -34.75 26.62
N THR A 27 19.61 -33.91 26.01
CA THR A 27 18.73 -34.32 24.90
C THR A 27 19.50 -34.34 23.58
N THR A 28 19.90 -35.53 23.12
CA THR A 28 20.59 -35.71 21.84
C THR A 28 19.64 -35.49 20.65
N THR A 29 19.65 -34.29 20.08
CA THR A 29 18.85 -33.95 18.90
C THR A 29 19.53 -34.43 17.61
N THR A 30 18.95 -35.44 16.94
CA THR A 30 19.41 -35.92 15.64
C THR A 30 19.10 -34.90 14.53
N THR A 31 20.09 -34.07 14.17
CA THR A 31 19.96 -33.11 13.07
C THR A 31 19.80 -33.82 11.72
N ARG A 32 18.55 -33.87 11.22
CA ARG A 32 18.25 -34.32 9.85
C ARG A 32 18.74 -33.25 8.88
N ALA A 33 19.66 -33.60 7.98
CA ALA A 33 20.14 -32.68 6.95
C ALA A 33 18.99 -32.20 6.06
N GLN A 34 18.80 -30.88 5.98
CA GLN A 34 17.89 -30.26 5.02
C GLN A 34 18.61 -30.10 3.68
N THR A 35 18.03 -30.65 2.62
CA THR A 35 18.53 -30.45 1.25
C THR A 35 18.38 -28.99 0.87
N THR A 36 19.48 -28.30 0.56
CA THR A 36 19.46 -26.90 0.12
C THR A 36 18.87 -26.79 -1.28
N GLN A 37 17.66 -26.23 -1.37
CA GLN A 37 17.08 -25.79 -2.64
C GLN A 37 17.98 -24.70 -3.26
N PRO A 38 18.29 -24.73 -4.57
CA PRO A 38 19.12 -23.71 -5.20
C PRO A 38 18.51 -22.31 -5.01
N SER A 39 19.31 -21.38 -4.49
CA SER A 39 18.92 -19.97 -4.43
C SER A 39 18.84 -19.39 -5.83
N GLN A 40 17.68 -18.87 -6.20
CA GLN A 40 17.45 -18.17 -7.47
C GLN A 40 18.46 -17.02 -7.64
N PRO A 41 18.97 -16.75 -8.86
CA PRO A 41 20.02 -15.75 -9.06
C PRO A 41 19.64 -14.37 -8.51
N THR A 42 20.58 -13.73 -7.81
CA THR A 42 20.42 -12.39 -7.26
C THR A 42 20.33 -11.36 -8.39
N GLU A 43 19.11 -11.04 -8.81
CA GLU A 43 18.83 -9.92 -9.70
C GLU A 43 19.33 -8.62 -9.05
N TRP A 44 19.88 -7.70 -9.85
CA TRP A 44 20.37 -6.42 -9.35
C TRP A 44 19.26 -5.65 -8.61
N PRO A 45 19.55 -4.98 -7.47
CA PRO A 45 18.55 -4.23 -6.72
C PRO A 45 17.82 -3.20 -7.60
N ARG A 46 16.58 -3.51 -7.97
CA ARG A 46 15.74 -2.65 -8.81
C ARG A 46 15.52 -1.31 -8.11
N LYS A 47 15.54 -0.22 -8.88
CA LYS A 47 15.33 1.13 -8.33
C LYS A 47 13.92 1.24 -7.72
N ARG A 48 13.78 2.03 -6.65
CA ARG A 48 12.51 2.31 -5.98
C ARG A 48 12.08 3.76 -6.25
N PRO A 49 10.77 4.05 -6.36
CA PRO A 49 10.27 5.42 -6.46
C PRO A 49 10.68 6.27 -5.24
N ASP A 50 11.20 7.47 -5.50
CA ASP A 50 11.45 8.49 -4.48
C ASP A 50 10.49 9.65 -4.68
N ALA A 51 9.59 9.84 -3.72
CA ALA A 51 8.59 10.91 -3.77
C ALA A 51 9.17 12.33 -3.58
N LYS A 52 10.44 12.45 -3.17
CA LYS A 52 11.16 13.74 -3.20
C LYS A 52 11.58 14.15 -4.62
N GLN A 53 11.51 13.22 -5.57
CA GLN A 53 11.79 13.42 -6.99
C GLN A 53 10.49 13.45 -7.81
N ASN A 54 9.33 13.69 -7.16
CA ASN A 54 8.07 13.92 -7.86
C ASN A 54 8.08 15.29 -8.55
N ASP A 55 8.07 15.29 -9.88
CA ASP A 55 7.68 16.44 -10.69
C ASP A 55 6.19 16.33 -11.08
N ILE A 56 5.50 17.46 -11.24
CA ILE A 56 4.04 17.55 -11.39
C ILE A 56 3.67 18.59 -12.45
N ASP A 57 3.08 18.13 -13.55
CA ASP A 57 2.58 18.98 -14.62
C ASP A 57 1.04 19.10 -14.56
N CYS A 58 0.52 20.33 -14.59
CA CYS A 58 -0.89 20.64 -14.41
C CYS A 58 -1.53 21.04 -15.74
N PHE A 59 -2.63 20.37 -16.14
CA PHE A 59 -3.28 20.58 -17.46
C PHE A 59 -3.66 22.03 -17.81
N GLY A 60 -3.82 22.93 -16.82
CA GLY A 60 -4.18 24.35 -16.96
C GLY A 60 -5.54 24.65 -17.58
N SER A 61 -6.19 23.65 -18.15
CA SER A 61 -7.39 23.72 -19.00
C SER A 61 -8.18 22.39 -18.91
N GLY A 62 -9.15 22.15 -19.79
CA GLY A 62 -9.94 20.91 -19.77
C GLY A 62 -11.08 20.89 -18.74
N ARG A 63 -11.60 19.68 -18.44
CA ARG A 63 -12.70 19.49 -17.48
C ARG A 63 -12.25 19.84 -16.06
N LYS A 64 -13.19 20.30 -15.26
CA LYS A 64 -13.00 20.61 -13.84
C LYS A 64 -13.91 19.74 -12.98
N MET A 65 -13.43 19.36 -11.81
CA MET A 65 -14.12 18.46 -10.89
C MET A 65 -13.86 18.89 -9.43
N SER A 66 -14.69 18.44 -8.49
CA SER A 66 -14.40 18.64 -7.07
C SER A 66 -13.31 17.68 -6.58
N ASN A 67 -12.50 18.14 -5.63
CA ASN A 67 -11.46 17.36 -4.96
C ASN A 67 -12.02 16.04 -4.39
N VAL A 68 -13.25 16.08 -3.83
CA VAL A 68 -13.94 14.89 -3.32
C VAL A 68 -14.25 13.86 -4.42
N ARG A 69 -14.77 14.27 -5.58
CA ARG A 69 -15.01 13.34 -6.71
C ARG A 69 -13.70 12.74 -7.22
N LEU A 70 -12.67 13.57 -7.39
CA LEU A 70 -11.33 13.11 -7.78
C LEU A 70 -10.75 12.09 -6.79
N ARG A 71 -10.76 12.39 -5.50
CA ARG A 71 -10.27 11.47 -4.44
C ARG A 71 -11.05 10.16 -4.40
N ASN A 72 -12.37 10.19 -4.58
CA ASN A 72 -13.19 8.97 -4.69
C ASN A 72 -12.83 8.11 -5.92
N GLY A 73 -12.53 8.75 -7.05
CA GLY A 73 -12.04 8.07 -8.25
C GLY A 73 -10.66 7.43 -8.05
N ILE A 74 -9.75 8.14 -7.39
CA ILE A 74 -8.40 7.65 -7.04
C ILE A 74 -8.48 6.43 -6.13
N ASP A 75 -9.29 6.50 -5.06
CA ASP A 75 -9.52 5.38 -4.16
C ASP A 75 -10.11 4.16 -4.90
N SER A 76 -11.03 4.37 -5.84
CA SER A 76 -11.58 3.32 -6.72
C SER A 76 -10.54 2.73 -7.69
N PHE A 77 -9.67 3.56 -8.28
CA PHE A 77 -8.57 3.12 -9.14
C PHE A 77 -7.55 2.26 -8.37
N CYS A 78 -7.14 2.71 -7.19
CA CYS A 78 -6.11 2.07 -6.39
C CYS A 78 -6.58 0.79 -5.70
N ARG A 79 -7.83 0.70 -5.24
CA ARG A 79 -8.39 -0.54 -4.63
C ARG A 79 -8.32 -1.76 -5.56
N ASN A 80 -8.31 -1.53 -6.87
CA ASN A 80 -8.32 -2.59 -7.89
C ASN A 80 -6.96 -2.84 -8.56
N ILE A 81 -5.92 -2.02 -8.31
CA ILE A 81 -4.66 -2.09 -9.08
C ILE A 81 -3.96 -3.44 -8.93
N GLY A 82 -3.90 -4.00 -7.71
CA GLY A 82 -3.29 -5.30 -7.47
C GLY A 82 -4.05 -6.44 -8.16
N SER A 83 -5.37 -6.50 -8.01
CA SER A 83 -6.20 -7.52 -8.65
C SER A 83 -6.18 -7.45 -10.18
N GLU A 84 -6.17 -6.25 -10.77
CA GLU A 84 -6.03 -6.07 -12.22
C GLU A 84 -4.60 -6.41 -12.71
N ALA A 85 -3.58 -6.30 -11.86
CA ALA A 85 -2.22 -6.76 -12.12
C ALA A 85 -1.99 -8.27 -11.83
N GLY A 86 -3.02 -9.03 -11.46
CA GLY A 86 -2.89 -10.43 -11.06
C GLY A 86 -2.26 -10.67 -9.68
N VAL A 87 -1.98 -9.60 -8.93
CA VAL A 87 -1.42 -9.65 -7.57
C VAL A 87 -2.53 -10.00 -6.58
N LEU A 88 -2.52 -11.26 -6.12
CA LEU A 88 -3.50 -11.79 -5.16
C LEU A 88 -3.18 -11.44 -3.69
N ALA A 89 -1.99 -10.94 -3.40
CA ALA A 89 -1.54 -10.66 -2.04
C ALA A 89 -2.34 -9.52 -1.37
N ARG A 90 -2.55 -9.67 -0.06
CA ARG A 90 -3.39 -8.78 0.77
C ARG A 90 -2.67 -8.33 2.03
N GLY A 91 -2.87 -7.07 2.40
CA GLY A 91 -2.38 -6.51 3.66
C GLY A 91 -3.19 -6.99 4.86
N LEU A 92 -2.73 -6.61 6.07
CA LEU A 92 -3.42 -6.92 7.33
C LEU A 92 -4.83 -6.33 7.42
N ASP A 93 -5.12 -5.31 6.60
CA ASP A 93 -6.42 -4.66 6.44
C ASP A 93 -7.27 -5.21 5.27
N GLY A 94 -6.82 -6.29 4.62
CA GLY A 94 -7.50 -6.93 3.49
C GLY A 94 -7.40 -6.16 2.16
N LYS A 95 -6.71 -5.01 2.12
CA LYS A 95 -6.48 -4.27 0.87
C LYS A 95 -5.45 -5.00 -0.01
N ALA A 96 -5.47 -4.74 -1.32
CA ALA A 96 -4.48 -5.30 -2.24
C ALA A 96 -3.10 -4.64 -2.01
N THR A 97 -2.05 -5.47 -1.98
CA THR A 97 -0.66 -5.02 -1.81
C THR A 97 0.29 -5.96 -2.55
N GLY A 98 1.49 -5.51 -2.87
CA GLY A 98 2.53 -6.34 -3.49
C GLY A 98 3.59 -5.50 -4.18
N GLU A 99 4.25 -6.06 -5.19
CA GLU A 99 5.27 -5.38 -5.99
C GLU A 99 4.93 -5.44 -7.48
N LEU A 100 4.98 -4.29 -8.15
CA LEU A 100 4.86 -4.17 -9.61
C LEU A 100 6.23 -3.85 -10.21
N LEU A 101 6.58 -4.49 -11.32
CA LEU A 101 7.89 -4.41 -11.95
C LEU A 101 7.90 -3.49 -13.16
N GLY A 102 9.08 -2.96 -13.48
CA GLY A 102 9.30 -2.09 -14.63
C GLY A 102 8.80 -2.67 -15.95
N GLY A 103 8.08 -1.85 -16.71
CA GLY A 103 7.33 -2.26 -17.91
C GLY A 103 5.84 -2.48 -17.67
N TYR A 104 5.38 -2.58 -16.42
CA TYR A 104 3.94 -2.57 -16.12
C TYR A 104 3.33 -1.21 -16.46
N LYS A 105 2.29 -1.23 -17.30
CA LYS A 105 1.47 -0.06 -17.67
C LYS A 105 -0.01 -0.38 -17.44
N ARG A 106 -0.80 0.61 -17.02
CA ARG A 106 -2.26 0.51 -16.84
C ARG A 106 -2.92 1.81 -17.23
N GLU A 107 -4.04 1.71 -17.93
CA GLU A 107 -5.00 2.80 -18.11
C GLU A 107 -6.36 2.36 -17.55
N SER A 108 -7.14 3.28 -17.00
CA SER A 108 -8.48 2.98 -16.50
C SER A 108 -9.35 4.23 -16.46
N ILE A 109 -10.57 4.11 -16.98
CA ILE A 109 -11.61 5.13 -16.85
C ILE A 109 -12.52 4.76 -15.68
N LYS A 110 -12.78 5.70 -14.77
CA LYS A 110 -13.74 5.54 -13.66
C LYS A 110 -14.94 6.47 -13.86
N PRO A 111 -16.12 5.96 -14.29
CA PRO A 111 -17.31 6.77 -14.52
C PRO A 111 -18.07 7.10 -13.22
N PHE A 112 -18.85 8.17 -13.26
CA PHE A 112 -19.73 8.65 -12.20
C PHE A 112 -21.16 8.83 -12.72
N SER A 113 -22.13 8.82 -11.81
CA SER A 113 -23.51 9.19 -12.13
C SER A 113 -23.58 10.63 -12.67
N GLY A 114 -24.26 10.80 -13.81
CA GLY A 114 -24.35 12.08 -14.53
C GLY A 114 -23.40 12.25 -15.71
N GLY A 115 -22.67 11.21 -16.15
CA GLY A 115 -21.80 11.30 -17.33
C GLY A 115 -20.51 12.08 -17.08
N GLU A 116 -19.98 11.99 -15.86
CA GLU A 116 -18.60 12.36 -15.58
C GLU A 116 -17.74 11.11 -15.54
N GLU A 117 -16.45 11.26 -15.81
CA GLU A 117 -15.47 10.20 -15.68
C GLU A 117 -14.11 10.78 -15.29
N ILE A 118 -13.22 9.93 -14.78
CA ILE A 118 -11.82 10.26 -14.56
C ILE A 118 -10.98 9.22 -15.30
N SER A 119 -10.11 9.69 -16.18
CA SER A 119 -9.07 8.91 -16.84
C SER A 119 -7.83 8.85 -15.93
N PHE A 120 -7.38 7.63 -15.67
CA PHE A 120 -6.13 7.34 -14.97
C PHE A 120 -5.18 6.61 -15.91
N SER A 121 -3.90 6.98 -15.88
CA SER A 121 -2.83 6.17 -16.45
C SER A 121 -1.67 6.01 -15.46
N PHE A 122 -0.92 4.93 -15.62
CA PHE A 122 0.13 4.49 -14.71
C PHE A 122 1.22 3.71 -15.45
N GLU A 123 2.47 3.94 -15.10
CA GLU A 123 3.63 3.16 -15.56
C GLU A 123 4.68 3.01 -14.45
N VAL A 124 5.18 1.79 -14.27
CA VAL A 124 6.45 1.52 -13.58
C VAL A 124 7.56 1.49 -14.63
N LEU A 125 8.56 2.36 -14.49
CA LEU A 125 9.65 2.50 -15.46
C LEU A 125 10.59 1.28 -15.46
N ALA A 126 11.20 0.99 -16.62
CA ALA A 126 12.10 -0.14 -16.79
C ALA A 126 13.28 -0.11 -15.78
N GLY A 127 13.58 -1.27 -15.18
CA GLY A 127 14.61 -1.40 -14.12
C GLY A 127 14.17 -0.94 -12.72
N CYS A 128 12.92 -0.54 -12.54
CA CYS A 128 12.33 -0.23 -11.24
C CYS A 128 11.44 -1.35 -10.69
N ALA A 129 11.16 -1.26 -9.39
CA ALA A 129 10.10 -1.98 -8.72
C ALA A 129 9.35 -1.06 -7.75
N TRP A 130 8.02 -1.08 -7.81
CA TRP A 130 7.17 -0.32 -6.91
C TRP A 130 6.40 -1.27 -6.00
N THR A 131 6.70 -1.20 -4.70
CA THR A 131 5.87 -1.82 -3.67
C THR A 131 4.65 -0.94 -3.45
N PHE A 132 3.46 -1.51 -3.52
CA PHE A 132 2.21 -0.75 -3.40
C PHE A 132 1.31 -1.30 -2.29
N ASP A 133 0.53 -0.41 -1.71
CA ASP A 133 -0.74 -0.67 -1.04
C ASP A 133 -1.74 0.43 -1.48
N LEU A 134 -2.91 0.53 -0.84
CA LEU A 134 -3.87 1.59 -1.18
C LEU A 134 -3.35 2.99 -0.85
N ASP A 135 -2.66 3.13 0.26
CA ASP A 135 -2.32 4.42 0.83
C ASP A 135 -1.17 5.00 0.01
N GLU A 136 -0.15 4.18 -0.31
CA GLU A 136 0.94 4.46 -1.25
C GLU A 136 0.46 4.73 -2.67
N CYS A 137 -0.49 3.94 -3.19
CA CYS A 137 -1.09 4.21 -4.50
C CYS A 137 -1.83 5.55 -4.51
N THR A 138 -2.70 5.80 -3.53
CA THR A 138 -3.48 7.04 -3.53
C THR A 138 -2.60 8.26 -3.29
N ARG A 139 -1.46 8.14 -2.59
CA ARG A 139 -0.49 9.20 -2.35
C ARG A 139 0.02 9.83 -3.66
N TYR A 140 0.49 9.02 -4.61
CA TYR A 140 0.92 9.52 -5.92
C TYR A 140 -0.25 10.15 -6.69
N PHE A 141 -1.36 9.44 -6.84
CA PHE A 141 -2.50 9.89 -7.64
C PHE A 141 -3.24 11.12 -7.07
N LYS A 142 -3.18 11.35 -5.75
CA LYS A 142 -3.66 12.58 -5.09
C LYS A 142 -2.74 13.78 -5.31
N THR A 143 -1.45 13.57 -5.61
CA THR A 143 -0.47 14.67 -5.76
C THR A 143 -0.90 15.73 -6.82
N PRO A 144 -1.21 15.40 -8.09
CA PRO A 144 -1.69 16.41 -9.05
C PRO A 144 -3.09 16.98 -8.73
N VAL A 145 -3.86 16.38 -7.82
CA VAL A 145 -5.16 16.93 -7.38
C VAL A 145 -4.97 17.98 -6.29
N ASP A 146 -3.98 17.80 -5.44
CA ASP A 146 -3.70 18.65 -4.29
C ASP A 146 -2.70 19.76 -4.64
N SER A 147 -1.72 19.50 -5.54
CA SER A 147 -0.75 20.49 -6.05
C SER A 147 -1.29 21.41 -7.15
N CYS A 148 -2.22 20.95 -7.99
CA CYS A 148 -2.82 21.79 -9.04
C CYS A 148 -4.07 22.52 -8.55
N ASN A 149 -4.28 23.75 -9.03
CA ASN A 149 -5.44 24.61 -8.74
C ASN A 149 -5.74 24.74 -7.23
N CYS A 150 -4.82 25.32 -6.46
CA CYS A 150 -4.90 25.42 -5.00
C CYS A 150 -5.94 26.42 -4.45
N GLY A 151 -6.79 27.01 -5.30
CA GLY A 151 -7.76 28.05 -4.93
C GLY A 151 -8.99 27.57 -4.13
N GLY A 152 -9.12 26.27 -3.86
CA GLY A 152 -10.22 25.70 -3.06
C GLY A 152 -10.40 24.20 -3.25
N GLU A 153 -11.53 23.68 -2.77
CA GLU A 153 -11.92 22.27 -2.94
C GLU A 153 -12.50 21.94 -4.33
N ASN A 154 -12.96 22.95 -5.06
CA ASN A 154 -13.55 22.82 -6.39
C ASN A 154 -12.53 23.17 -7.49
N ASP A 155 -12.99 23.17 -8.74
CA ASP A 155 -12.24 23.61 -9.91
C ASP A 155 -10.91 22.86 -10.17
N LYS A 156 -10.75 21.65 -9.60
CA LYS A 156 -9.57 20.81 -9.78
C LYS A 156 -9.54 20.20 -11.18
N GLN A 157 -8.40 20.33 -11.83
CA GLN A 157 -8.14 19.79 -13.18
C GLN A 157 -7.23 18.55 -13.16
N GLY A 158 -6.59 18.23 -12.02
CA GLY A 158 -5.59 17.17 -11.97
C GLY A 158 -4.37 17.52 -12.82
N GLY A 159 -3.70 16.49 -13.34
CA GLY A 159 -2.41 16.62 -14.00
C GLY A 159 -1.68 15.28 -14.17
N TYR A 160 -0.45 15.38 -14.67
CA TYR A 160 0.54 14.32 -14.66
C TYR A 160 1.40 14.39 -13.40
N GLY A 161 2.06 13.28 -13.08
CA GLY A 161 3.22 13.30 -12.22
C GLY A 161 4.23 12.25 -12.65
N GLU A 162 5.50 12.52 -12.41
CA GLU A 162 6.57 11.56 -12.64
C GLU A 162 7.69 11.65 -11.62
N ASN A 163 8.45 10.56 -11.48
CA ASN A 163 9.69 10.53 -10.71
C ASN A 163 10.67 9.52 -11.32
N ASN A 164 11.75 9.24 -10.61
CA ASN A 164 12.81 8.31 -11.00
C ASN A 164 12.35 6.87 -11.35
N CYS A 165 11.12 6.48 -11.02
CA CYS A 165 10.58 5.14 -11.28
C CYS A 165 9.11 5.04 -11.69
N LEU A 166 8.30 6.09 -11.55
CA LEU A 166 6.88 6.09 -11.90
C LEU A 166 6.53 7.22 -12.86
N LYS A 167 5.53 6.97 -13.73
CA LYS A 167 4.74 8.01 -14.39
C LYS A 167 3.25 7.75 -14.11
N TRP A 168 2.48 8.78 -13.82
CA TRP A 168 1.05 8.66 -13.54
C TRP A 168 0.25 9.88 -14.02
N LYS A 169 -1.06 9.69 -14.22
CA LYS A 169 -2.01 10.72 -14.63
C LYS A 169 -3.28 10.63 -13.80
N THR A 170 -3.74 11.75 -13.27
CA THR A 170 -5.11 11.91 -12.76
C THR A 170 -5.80 12.99 -13.58
N ASP A 171 -6.74 12.59 -14.43
CA ASP A 171 -7.34 13.46 -15.43
C ASP A 171 -8.88 13.35 -15.36
N PRO A 172 -9.61 14.39 -14.90
CA PRO A 172 -11.08 14.40 -14.83
C PRO A 172 -11.77 14.51 -16.21
N ASN A 173 -11.07 14.18 -17.29
CA ASN A 173 -11.41 14.01 -18.70
C ASN A 173 -12.60 14.83 -19.27
N ARG A 174 -12.30 15.56 -20.35
CA ARG A 174 -13.33 16.16 -21.21
C ARG A 174 -13.41 15.39 -22.53
N SER A 175 -14.59 14.84 -22.78
CA SER A 175 -15.17 14.73 -24.13
C SER A 175 -15.21 16.09 -24.82
#